data_AF-A0A847NB74-F1
#
_entry.id   AF-A0A847NB74-F1
#
_cell.length_a   1.000
_cell.length_b   1.000
_cell.length_c   1.000
_cell.angle_alpha   90.00
_cell.angle_beta   90.00
_cell.angle_gamma   90.00
#
_symmetry.space_group_name_H-M   'P 1'
#
loop_
_entity.id
_entity.type
_entity.pdbx_description
1 polymer ?
#
loop_
_entity_poly.entity_id
_entity_poly.type
_entity_poly.pdbx_seq_one_letter_code
_entity_poly.pdbx_strand_id
1 'polypeptide(L)'
;MAGVYADTTALDTPVSIQIEQVGYDEALIQKQSEIDRYIFEENKKNFEDKGITVTNTGIISDYVEVGITPFNEENANYVYELFGKDSVKVVEGIQATTLASVDIAQDAVVQYPSEITEAQIVSAPTEKEASSIASLFAAVWEWIKNIF
;
A
#
# COMPACT_ATOMS: atom_id res chain seq x y z
N MET A 1 -45.38 18.31 -16.56
CA MET A 1 -44.49 17.40 -15.82
C MET A 1 -43.83 18.20 -14.71
N ALA A 2 -44.25 18.01 -13.46
CA ALA A 2 -43.63 18.62 -12.30
C ALA A 2 -42.58 17.64 -11.76
N GLY A 3 -41.35 18.12 -11.56
CA GLY A 3 -40.25 17.32 -11.00
C GLY A 3 -40.57 16.87 -9.58
N VAL A 4 -40.38 15.58 -9.32
CA VAL A 4 -40.39 15.03 -7.97
C VAL A 4 -39.06 15.41 -7.33
N TYR A 5 -39.04 16.51 -6.59
CA TYR A 5 -37.94 16.79 -5.67
C TYR A 5 -38.23 16.04 -4.37
N ALA A 6 -37.24 15.29 -3.88
CA ALA A 6 -37.32 14.59 -2.62
C ALA A 6 -37.53 15.60 -1.48
N ASP A 7 -38.48 15.29 -0.61
CA ASP A 7 -38.80 16.07 0.59
C ASP A 7 -37.59 16.06 1.55
N THR A 8 -36.98 17.23 1.75
CA THR A 8 -35.79 17.39 2.61
C THR A 8 -36.15 17.46 4.10
N THR A 9 -37.42 17.35 4.48
CA THR A 9 -37.85 17.42 5.89
C THR A 9 -37.56 16.16 6.70
N ALA A 10 -37.04 15.10 6.08
CA ALA A 10 -36.71 13.82 6.76
C ALA A 10 -35.25 13.70 7.23
N LEU A 11 -34.44 14.77 7.15
CA LEU A 11 -33.00 14.73 7.50
C LEU A 11 -32.69 14.84 9.01
N ASP A 12 -33.67 15.17 9.85
CA ASP A 12 -33.50 15.28 11.30
C ASP A 12 -33.55 13.94 12.04
N THR A 13 -33.76 12.84 11.31
CA THR A 13 -33.64 11.50 11.89
C THR A 13 -32.18 11.07 11.80
N PRO A 14 -31.48 10.87 12.94
CA PRO A 14 -30.11 10.38 12.89
C PRO A 14 -30.11 8.99 12.25
N VAL A 15 -29.52 8.90 11.06
CA VAL A 15 -29.24 7.61 10.43
C VAL A 15 -28.09 6.98 11.20
N SER A 16 -28.38 5.89 11.91
CA SER A 16 -27.34 5.07 12.53
C SER A 16 -26.59 4.32 11.44
N ILE A 17 -25.40 4.80 11.07
CA ILE A 17 -24.49 4.05 10.21
C ILE A 17 -23.90 2.93 11.07
N GLN A 18 -24.35 1.70 10.85
CA GLN A 18 -23.73 0.50 11.39
C GLN A 18 -22.47 0.25 10.57
N ILE A 19 -21.31 0.66 11.08
CA ILE A 19 -20.03 0.20 10.52
C ILE A 19 -19.78 -1.19 11.09
N GLU A 20 -20.09 -2.23 10.33
CA GLU A 20 -19.63 -3.57 10.66
C GLU A 20 -18.10 -3.56 10.56
N GLN A 21 -17.44 -3.76 11.70
CA GLN A 21 -16.03 -4.10 11.73
C GLN A 21 -15.90 -5.44 11.00
N VAL A 22 -15.48 -5.40 9.73
CA VAL A 22 -15.02 -6.59 9.02
C VAL A 22 -13.71 -6.97 9.70
N GLY A 23 -13.80 -7.83 10.73
CA GLY A 23 -12.62 -8.42 11.32
C GLY A 23 -11.91 -9.21 10.23
N TYR A 24 -10.70 -8.80 9.86
CA TYR A 24 -9.86 -9.62 9.00
C TYR A 24 -9.58 -10.94 9.71
N ASP A 25 -9.60 -12.04 8.97
CA ASP A 25 -9.24 -13.36 9.50
C ASP A 25 -7.83 -13.29 10.08
N GLU A 26 -7.70 -13.61 11.37
CA GLU A 26 -6.42 -13.57 12.09
C GLU A 26 -5.37 -14.48 11.43
N ALA A 27 -5.80 -15.59 10.81
CA ALA A 27 -4.93 -16.46 10.04
C ALA A 27 -4.34 -15.78 8.80
N LEU A 28 -5.12 -14.94 8.10
CA LEU A 28 -4.66 -14.18 6.94
C LEU A 28 -3.71 -13.04 7.36
N ILE A 29 -3.97 -12.38 8.50
CA ILE A 29 -3.05 -11.39 9.08
C ILE A 29 -1.70 -12.04 9.39
N GLN A 30 -1.73 -13.19 10.06
CA GLN A 30 -0.51 -13.91 10.40
C GLN A 30 0.23 -14.39 9.15
N LYS A 31 -0.50 -14.85 8.13
CA LYS A 31 0.09 -15.28 6.85
C LYS A 31 0.73 -14.12 6.10
N GLN A 32 0.08 -12.95 6.05
CA GLN A 32 0.68 -11.76 5.46
C GLN A 32 1.96 -11.36 6.20
N SER A 33 1.93 -11.34 7.53
CA SER A 33 3.11 -11.01 8.34
C SER A 33 4.28 -11.98 8.14
N GLU A 34 3.99 -13.28 8.00
CA GLU A 34 4.99 -14.31 7.67
C GLU A 34 5.63 -14.03 6.29
N ILE A 35 4.82 -13.75 5.28
CA ILE A 35 5.28 -13.44 3.92
C ILE A 35 6.13 -12.17 3.92
N ASP A 36 5.67 -11.12 4.59
CA ASP A 36 6.37 -9.83 4.65
C ASP A 36 7.75 -9.97 5.28
N ARG A 37 7.84 -10.65 6.43
CA ARG A 37 9.12 -10.91 7.08
C ARG A 37 10.04 -11.72 6.16
N TYR A 38 9.54 -12.80 5.57
CA TYR A 38 10.36 -13.66 4.72
C TYR A 38 10.91 -12.90 3.52
N ILE A 39 10.06 -12.15 2.80
CA ILE A 39 10.44 -11.46 1.56
C ILE A 39 11.30 -10.23 1.85
N PHE A 40 10.86 -9.35 2.76
CA PHE A 40 11.45 -8.01 2.89
C PHE A 40 12.58 -7.94 3.92
N GLU A 41 12.61 -8.85 4.90
CA GLU A 41 13.64 -8.86 5.95
C GLU A 41 14.67 -9.97 5.73
N GLU A 42 14.21 -11.21 5.58
CA GLU A 42 15.08 -12.39 5.63
C GLU A 42 15.70 -12.75 4.27
N ASN A 43 14.94 -12.61 3.18
CA ASN A 43 15.31 -13.16 1.87
C ASN A 43 15.27 -12.15 0.72
N LYS A 44 15.26 -10.85 1.00
CA LYS A 44 15.20 -9.81 -0.03
C LYS A 44 16.21 -10.02 -1.16
N LYS A 45 17.44 -10.35 -0.78
CA LYS A 45 18.53 -10.63 -1.73
C LYS A 45 18.25 -11.83 -2.65
N ASN A 46 17.59 -12.87 -2.17
CA ASN A 46 17.30 -14.06 -2.97
C ASN A 46 16.28 -13.75 -4.08
N PHE A 47 15.32 -12.87 -3.80
CA PHE A 47 14.37 -12.37 -4.81
C PHE A 47 15.08 -11.49 -5.83
N GLU A 48 15.94 -10.56 -5.37
CA GLU A 48 16.74 -9.70 -6.25
C GLU A 48 17.68 -10.49 -7.16
N ASP A 49 18.39 -11.50 -6.62
CA ASP A 49 19.32 -12.36 -7.38
C ASP A 49 18.59 -13.21 -8.45
N LYS A 50 17.28 -13.47 -8.26
CA LYS A 50 16.39 -14.10 -9.23
C LYS A 50 15.75 -13.11 -10.21
N GLY A 51 16.00 -11.81 -10.06
CA GLY A 51 15.38 -10.78 -10.88
C GLY A 51 13.87 -10.61 -10.62
N ILE A 52 13.42 -10.96 -9.41
CA ILE A 52 12.03 -10.83 -8.98
C ILE A 52 11.91 -9.64 -8.03
N THR A 53 11.10 -8.65 -8.40
CA THR A 53 10.71 -7.55 -7.51
C THR A 53 9.34 -7.84 -6.95
N VAL A 54 9.21 -7.91 -5.62
CA VAL A 54 7.92 -7.95 -4.94
C VAL A 54 7.48 -6.51 -4.65
N THR A 55 6.35 -6.09 -5.23
CA THR A 55 5.90 -4.68 -5.17
C THR A 55 4.96 -4.41 -4.01
N ASN A 56 4.16 -5.40 -3.62
CA ASN A 56 3.17 -5.30 -2.57
C ASN A 56 2.75 -6.68 -2.04
N THR A 57 2.25 -6.69 -0.82
CA THR A 57 1.54 -7.80 -0.19
C THR A 57 0.24 -7.24 0.42
N GLY A 58 -0.84 -8.02 0.40
CA GLY A 58 -2.12 -7.53 0.94
C GLY A 58 -3.16 -8.61 1.11
N ILE A 59 -3.99 -8.52 2.16
CA ILE A 59 -5.13 -9.41 2.32
C ILE A 59 -6.26 -8.94 1.40
N ILE A 60 -6.69 -9.80 0.48
CA ILE A 60 -7.80 -9.57 -0.44
C ILE A 60 -8.83 -10.66 -0.21
N SER A 61 -9.98 -10.28 0.37
CA SER A 61 -11.06 -11.21 0.72
C SER A 61 -10.57 -12.34 1.63
N ASP A 62 -10.29 -13.51 1.05
CA ASP A 62 -9.97 -14.78 1.70
C ASP A 62 -8.54 -15.27 1.39
N TYR A 63 -7.69 -14.44 0.78
CA TYR A 63 -6.31 -14.79 0.44
C TYR A 63 -5.34 -13.62 0.65
N VAL A 64 -4.04 -13.92 0.69
CA VAL A 64 -2.96 -12.93 0.64
C VAL A 64 -2.47 -12.79 -0.81
N GLU A 65 -2.60 -11.59 -1.35
CA GLU A 65 -2.04 -11.21 -2.64
C GLU A 65 -0.56 -10.87 -2.50
N VAL A 66 0.24 -11.33 -3.48
CA VAL A 66 1.66 -10.95 -3.63
C VAL A 66 1.86 -10.43 -5.05
N GLY A 67 2.08 -9.12 -5.17
CA GLY A 67 2.37 -8.48 -6.46
C GLY A 67 3.84 -8.63 -6.82
N ILE A 68 4.13 -9.13 -8.03
CA ILE A 68 5.50 -9.31 -8.52
C ILE A 68 5.72 -8.66 -9.89
N THR A 69 6.96 -8.22 -10.13
CA THR A 69 7.44 -7.79 -11.45
C THR A 69 8.83 -8.37 -11.71
N PRO A 70 9.07 -9.02 -12.87
CA PRO A 70 8.09 -9.32 -13.91
C PRO A 70 7.14 -10.46 -13.49
N PHE A 71 5.87 -10.36 -13.88
CA PHE A 71 4.90 -11.43 -13.70
C PHE A 71 4.98 -12.44 -14.84
N ASN A 72 5.42 -13.66 -14.50
CA ASN A 72 5.44 -14.81 -15.40
C ASN A 72 5.27 -16.10 -14.58
N GLU A 73 5.06 -17.22 -15.27
CA GLU A 73 4.79 -18.51 -14.62
C GLU A 73 5.94 -18.99 -13.73
N GLU A 74 7.20 -18.80 -14.15
CA GLU A 74 8.38 -19.21 -13.39
C GLU A 74 8.47 -18.46 -12.06
N ASN A 75 8.35 -17.13 -12.10
CA ASN A 75 8.42 -16.28 -10.92
C ASN A 75 7.23 -16.50 -9.97
N ALA A 76 6.03 -16.68 -10.52
CA ALA A 76 4.85 -17.00 -9.72
C ALA A 76 4.99 -18.36 -9.03
N ASN A 77 5.46 -19.38 -9.75
CA ASN A 77 5.71 -20.70 -9.19
C ASN A 77 6.74 -20.66 -8.06
N TYR A 78 7.80 -19.86 -8.18
CA TYR A 78 8.76 -19.68 -7.09
C TYR A 78 8.10 -19.14 -5.81
N VAL A 79 7.19 -18.16 -5.92
CA VAL A 79 6.45 -17.65 -4.76
C VAL A 79 5.49 -18.72 -4.19
N TYR A 80 4.83 -19.48 -5.06
CA TYR A 80 3.94 -20.56 -4.64
C TYR A 80 4.67 -21.73 -3.96
N GLU A 81 5.89 -22.04 -4.37
CA GLU A 81 6.72 -23.05 -3.72
C GLU A 81 7.09 -22.65 -2.29
N LEU A 82 7.23 -21.35 -2.02
CA LEU A 82 7.54 -20.83 -0.69
C LEU A 82 6.32 -20.79 0.23
N PHE A 83 5.18 -20.34 -0.28
CA PHE A 83 4.05 -19.96 0.58
C PHE A 83 2.78 -20.80 0.39
N GLY A 84 2.74 -21.66 -0.63
CA GLY A 84 1.57 -22.45 -1.02
C GLY A 84 0.62 -21.71 -1.96
N LYS A 85 -0.34 -22.43 -2.54
CA LYS A 85 -1.37 -21.89 -3.46
C LYS A 85 -2.73 -21.68 -2.81
N ASP A 86 -2.95 -22.25 -1.63
CA ASP A 86 -4.28 -22.32 -1.01
C ASP A 86 -4.74 -20.95 -0.47
N SER A 87 -3.82 -20.20 0.14
CA SER A 87 -4.10 -18.89 0.76
C SER A 87 -3.31 -17.74 0.15
N VAL A 88 -2.61 -17.98 -0.98
CA VAL A 88 -1.78 -16.98 -1.64
C VAL A 88 -2.14 -16.90 -3.11
N LYS A 89 -2.22 -15.67 -3.62
CA LYS A 89 -2.39 -15.40 -5.04
C LYS A 89 -1.30 -14.46 -5.53
N VAL A 90 -0.57 -14.87 -6.55
CA VAL A 90 0.44 -14.03 -7.19
C VAL A 90 -0.19 -13.26 -8.33
N VAL A 91 0.08 -11.96 -8.40
CA VAL A 91 -0.45 -11.06 -9.44
C VAL A 91 0.65 -10.20 -10.05
N GLU A 92 0.33 -9.52 -11.14
CA GLU A 92 1.21 -8.50 -11.70
C GLU A 92 1.31 -7.31 -10.74
N GLY A 93 2.54 -7.02 -10.32
CA GLY A 93 2.88 -5.97 -9.38
C GLY A 93 3.31 -4.70 -10.08
N ILE A 94 2.75 -3.55 -9.69
CA ILE A 94 3.16 -2.24 -10.18
C ILE A 94 3.88 -1.50 -9.07
N GLN A 95 5.12 -1.07 -9.32
CA GLN A 95 5.88 -0.28 -8.36
C GLN A 95 5.21 1.10 -8.17
N ALA A 96 4.84 1.41 -6.94
CA ALA A 96 4.37 2.75 -6.60
C ALA A 96 5.51 3.77 -6.78
N THR A 97 5.20 4.90 -7.42
CA THR A 97 6.08 6.08 -7.48
C THR A 97 5.53 7.18 -6.59
N THR A 98 6.43 7.96 -6.00
CA THR A 98 6.05 9.16 -5.27
C THR A 98 5.43 10.18 -6.23
N LEU A 99 4.32 10.79 -5.83
CA LEU A 99 3.79 11.96 -6.52
C LEU A 99 4.77 13.12 -6.35
N ALA A 100 5.07 13.84 -7.43
CA ALA A 100 5.91 15.03 -7.35
C ALA A 100 5.22 16.09 -6.48
N SER A 101 5.92 16.57 -5.46
CA SER A 101 5.47 17.72 -4.69
C SER A 101 5.35 18.93 -5.61
N VAL A 102 4.16 19.49 -5.73
CA VAL A 102 3.97 20.81 -6.35
C VAL A 102 4.29 21.84 -5.28
N ASP A 103 5.35 22.60 -5.50
CA ASP A 103 5.72 23.72 -4.64
C ASP A 103 4.72 24.87 -4.90
N ILE A 104 3.56 24.80 -4.26
CA ILE A 104 2.60 25.90 -4.24
C ILE A 104 3.14 26.97 -3.30
N ALA A 105 3.92 27.90 -3.86
CA ALA A 105 4.27 29.14 -3.19
C ALA A 105 3.00 29.77 -2.60
N GLN A 106 3.01 30.03 -1.29
CA GLN A 106 1.83 30.31 -0.45
C GLN A 106 1.08 31.62 -0.78
N ASP A 107 1.34 32.25 -1.92
CA ASP A 107 0.67 33.49 -2.32
C ASP A 107 0.50 33.65 -3.85
N ALA A 108 0.60 32.55 -4.62
CA ALA A 108 0.32 32.59 -6.05
C ALA A 108 -1.19 32.45 -6.30
N VAL A 109 -1.84 33.55 -6.70
CA VAL A 109 -3.16 33.51 -7.35
C VAL A 109 -3.13 32.45 -8.46
N VAL A 110 -3.96 31.42 -8.32
CA VAL A 110 -4.08 30.33 -9.31
C VAL A 110 -4.60 30.93 -10.61
N GLN A 111 -3.68 31.21 -11.54
CA GLN A 111 -4.00 31.43 -12.94
C GLN A 111 -3.73 30.12 -13.69
N TYR A 112 -4.78 29.47 -14.17
CA TYR A 112 -4.66 28.24 -14.94
C TYR A 112 -3.86 28.50 -16.22
N PRO A 113 -2.69 27.85 -16.40
CA PRO A 113 -1.94 27.99 -17.64
C PRO A 113 -2.62 27.17 -18.73
N SER A 114 -2.98 27.84 -19.82
CA SER A 114 -3.18 27.20 -21.11
C SER A 114 -1.80 26.99 -21.71
N GLU A 115 -1.48 25.73 -22.03
CA GLU A 115 -0.29 25.27 -22.75
C GLU A 115 0.96 24.99 -21.89
N ILE A 116 1.40 23.73 -21.99
CA ILE A 116 2.59 23.16 -21.36
C ILE A 116 3.68 23.14 -22.44
N THR A 117 4.82 23.79 -22.22
CA THR A 117 6.01 23.58 -23.03
C THR A 117 7.15 23.02 -22.20
N GLU A 118 7.82 22.03 -22.78
CA GLU A 118 8.92 21.26 -22.23
C GLU A 118 10.16 22.14 -22.02
N ALA A 119 10.78 22.04 -20.84
CA ALA A 119 12.14 21.55 -20.66
C ALA A 119 12.84 22.15 -19.41
N GLN A 120 13.74 21.32 -18.84
CA GLN A 120 14.92 21.66 -18.02
C GLN A 120 14.74 21.90 -16.51
N ILE A 121 15.61 21.48 -15.58
CA ILE A 121 16.85 20.67 -15.51
C ILE A 121 17.17 20.51 -14.00
N VAL A 122 17.60 19.31 -13.58
CA VAL A 122 18.62 18.96 -12.54
C VAL A 122 18.75 19.78 -11.24
N SER A 123 18.66 19.11 -10.08
CA SER A 123 19.81 18.91 -9.15
C SER A 123 19.39 18.15 -7.88
N ALA A 124 20.15 17.10 -7.52
CA ALA A 124 20.03 16.36 -6.26
C ALA A 124 20.70 17.11 -5.10
N PRO A 125 20.30 16.85 -3.84
CA PRO A 125 21.31 16.65 -2.81
C PRO A 125 21.04 15.45 -1.89
N THR A 126 22.17 14.98 -1.35
CA THR A 126 22.48 13.79 -0.55
C THR A 126 22.02 13.82 0.91
N GLU A 127 21.63 12.63 1.38
CA GLU A 127 21.71 12.00 2.74
C GLU A 127 21.66 12.85 4.03
N LYS A 128 20.76 12.45 4.95
CA LYS A 128 21.04 11.77 6.24
C LYS A 128 20.17 12.27 7.41
N GLU A 129 19.13 11.51 7.79
CA GLU A 129 18.63 11.39 9.17
C GLU A 129 17.79 10.10 9.32
N ALA A 130 18.47 8.96 9.48
CA ALA A 130 17.86 7.65 9.70
C ALA A 130 17.60 7.36 11.20
N SER A 131 17.11 8.33 11.98
CA SER A 131 16.98 8.17 13.44
C SER A 131 15.58 8.34 14.02
N SER A 132 14.60 8.88 13.27
CA SER A 132 13.28 9.22 13.82
C SER A 132 12.17 8.20 13.56
N ILE A 133 12.39 7.22 12.67
CA ILE A 133 11.35 6.23 12.30
C ILE A 133 11.61 4.87 12.97
N ALA A 134 12.88 4.47 13.10
CA ALA A 134 13.26 3.19 13.72
C ALA A 134 12.89 3.10 15.21
N SER A 135 12.95 4.23 15.94
CA SER A 135 12.58 4.30 17.36
C SER A 135 11.06 4.20 17.58
N LEU A 136 10.26 4.68 16.63
CA LEU A 136 8.80 4.58 16.67
C LEU A 136 8.35 3.13 16.49
N PHE A 137 8.96 2.37 15.56
CA PHE A 137 8.65 0.95 15.38
C PHE A 137 9.10 0.08 16.55
N ALA A 138 10.24 0.38 17.17
CA ALA A 138 10.70 -0.35 18.36
C ALA A 138 9.75 -0.16 19.56
N ALA A 139 9.21 1.04 19.77
CA ALA A 139 8.24 1.31 20.82
C ALA A 139 6.90 0.60 20.60
N VAL A 140 6.44 0.53 19.34
CA VAL A 140 5.24 -0.21 18.95
C VAL A 140 5.45 -1.72 19.15
N TRP A 141 6.64 -2.24 18.85
CA TRP A 141 7.00 -3.65 19.04
C TRP A 141 7.05 -4.09 20.51
N GLU A 142 7.61 -3.25 21.40
CA GLU A 142 7.63 -3.55 22.84
C GLU A 142 6.23 -3.50 23.46
N TRP A 143 5.34 -2.66 22.95
CA TRP A 143 3.95 -2.63 23.38
C TRP A 143 3.18 -3.92 23.01
N ILE A 144 3.41 -4.49 21.81
CA ILE A 144 2.77 -5.75 21.37
C ILE A 144 3.19 -6.93 22.26
N LYS A 145 4.49 -7.04 22.59
CA LYS A 145 4.99 -8.11 23.48
C LYS A 145 4.43 -8.09 24.89
N ASN A 146 3.86 -6.95 25.31
CA ASN A 146 3.33 -6.77 26.66
C ASN A 146 1.80 -6.92 26.71
N ILE A 147 1.17 -7.19 25.56
CA ILE A 147 -0.27 -7.41 25.38
C ILE A 147 -0.61 -8.91 25.15
N PHE A 148 0.41 -9.75 24.91
CA PHE A 148 0.33 -11.21 24.85
C PHE A 148 1.42 -11.84 25.72
#